data_AF-A0A2V5M003-F1
#
_entry.id   AF-A0A2V5M003-F1
#
_cell.length_a   1.000
_cell.length_b   1.000
_cell.length_c   1.000
_cell.angle_alpha   90.00
_cell.angle_beta   90.00
_cell.angle_gamma   90.00
#
_symmetry.space_group_name_H-M   'P 1'
#
loop_
_entity.id
_entity.type
_entity.pdbx_description
1 polymer ?
#
loop_
_entity_poly.entity_id
_entity_poly.type
_entity_poly.pdbx_seq_one_letter_code
_entity_poly.pdbx_strand_id
1 'polypeptide(L)'
;MADNESEPLPPELFLIGQTVALRSSADLDANDIWHNDGEPLFLYRGHPGRITDPNLMHILVEWAGFENSDWSLAFGFTASAKGPCSGLMAITEDEYDRRCKEIAAGKRPTLG
;
A
#
# COMPACT_ATOMS: atom_id res chain seq x y z
N MET A 1 -7.86 -13.06 -19.25
CA MET A 1 -7.77 -11.60 -19.43
C MET A 1 -6.48 -11.21 -18.77
N ALA A 2 -5.53 -10.64 -19.50
CA ALA A 2 -4.22 -10.32 -18.93
C ALA A 2 -4.44 -9.35 -17.77
N ASP A 3 -4.08 -9.78 -16.56
CA ASP A 3 -3.92 -8.85 -15.45
C ASP A 3 -3.00 -7.76 -15.96
N ASN A 4 -3.56 -6.56 -16.12
CA ASN A 4 -2.76 -5.37 -16.32
C ASN A 4 -2.09 -5.11 -14.96
N GLU A 5 -1.08 -5.93 -14.65
CA GLU A 5 -0.24 -5.76 -13.49
C GLU A 5 0.53 -4.46 -13.72
N SER A 6 -0.06 -3.36 -13.29
CA SER A 6 0.58 -2.05 -13.26
C SER A 6 1.98 -2.19 -12.69
N GLU A 7 2.94 -1.47 -13.28
CA GLU A 7 4.35 -1.64 -12.99
C GLU A 7 4.64 -1.40 -11.50
N PRO A 8 5.49 -2.23 -10.88
CA PRO A 8 5.86 -2.08 -9.48
C PRO A 8 6.65 -0.78 -9.26
N LEU A 9 6.60 -0.24 -8.04
CA LEU A 9 7.17 1.07 -7.72
C LEU A 9 8.69 1.13 -8.01
N PRO A 10 9.14 2.02 -8.92
CA PRO A 10 10.56 2.21 -9.20
C PRO A 10 11.33 2.76 -7.99
N PRO A 11 12.60 2.40 -7.79
CA PRO A 11 13.39 2.83 -6.63
C PRO A 11 13.51 4.35 -6.46
N GLU A 12 13.53 5.10 -7.54
CA GLU A 12 13.58 6.56 -7.57
C GLU A 12 12.34 7.24 -6.97
N LEU A 13 11.24 6.51 -6.80
CA LEU A 13 10.00 6.99 -6.20
C LEU A 13 9.85 6.58 -4.73
N PHE A 14 10.84 5.90 -4.13
CA PHE A 14 10.87 5.68 -2.68
C PHE A 14 11.28 6.96 -1.96
N LEU A 15 10.33 7.89 -1.86
CA LEU A 15 10.50 9.19 -1.23
C LEU A 15 9.42 9.41 -0.18
N ILE A 16 9.77 10.09 0.92
CA ILE A 16 8.78 10.54 1.91
C ILE A 16 7.74 11.39 1.19
N GLY A 17 6.46 11.07 1.44
CA GLY A 17 5.34 11.77 0.84
C GLY A 17 4.84 11.19 -0.48
N GLN A 18 5.55 10.23 -1.09
CA GLN A 18 5.08 9.58 -2.33
C GLN A 18 3.77 8.84 -2.08
N THR A 19 2.76 9.16 -2.88
CA THR A 19 1.48 8.47 -2.90
C THR A 19 1.60 7.13 -3.62
N VAL A 20 1.10 6.09 -2.96
CA VAL A 20 1.19 4.70 -3.43
C VAL A 20 -0.15 3.99 -3.27
N ALA A 21 -0.27 2.87 -3.95
CA ALA A 21 -1.34 1.90 -3.75
C ALA A 21 -0.77 0.51 -3.50
N LEU A 22 -1.48 -0.29 -2.69
CA LEU A 22 -1.16 -1.69 -2.48
C LEU A 22 -1.27 -2.48 -3.78
N ARG A 23 -0.15 -3.08 -4.21
CA ARG A 23 -0.05 -3.96 -5.37
C ARG A 23 -0.02 -5.42 -4.88
N SER A 24 -1.20 -5.96 -4.61
CA SER A 24 -1.39 -7.37 -4.26
C SER A 24 -2.33 -8.04 -5.26
N SER A 25 -2.17 -9.35 -5.45
CA SER A 25 -3.11 -10.17 -6.23
C SER A 25 -4.44 -10.39 -5.50
N ALA A 26 -4.48 -10.17 -4.18
CA ALA A 26 -5.66 -10.30 -3.33
C ALA A 26 -5.71 -9.20 -2.25
N ASP A 27 -6.88 -9.01 -1.63
CA ASP A 27 -6.99 -8.27 -0.37
C ASP A 27 -6.13 -8.97 0.68
N LEU A 28 -5.44 -8.21 1.53
CA LEU A 28 -4.55 -8.74 2.57
C LEU A 28 -5.24 -8.61 3.92
N ASP A 29 -5.24 -9.69 4.70
CA ASP A 29 -5.84 -9.71 6.04
C ASP A 29 -4.80 -9.87 7.15
N ALA A 30 -5.26 -9.83 8.41
CA ALA A 30 -4.38 -9.94 9.58
C ALA A 30 -3.49 -11.21 9.61
N ASN A 31 -3.93 -12.32 8.97
CA ASN A 31 -3.14 -13.56 8.87
C ASN A 31 -1.99 -13.42 7.86
N ASP A 32 -2.21 -12.68 6.77
CA ASP A 32 -1.17 -12.35 5.79
C ASP A 32 -0.09 -11.42 6.39
N ILE A 33 -0.43 -10.73 7.49
CA ILE A 33 0.36 -9.65 8.09
C ILE A 33 0.99 -10.08 9.44
N TRP A 34 0.97 -11.39 9.79
CA TRP A 34 1.53 -11.93 11.04
C TRP A 34 1.09 -11.14 12.30
N HIS A 35 -0.20 -10.78 12.37
CA HIS A 35 -0.76 -10.03 13.48
C HIS A 35 -1.72 -10.85 14.35
N ASN A 36 -1.83 -10.51 15.64
CA ASN A 36 -2.55 -11.31 16.64
C ASN A 36 -3.55 -10.53 17.52
N ASP A 37 -3.89 -9.29 17.17
CA ASP A 37 -4.94 -8.55 17.88
C ASP A 37 -6.27 -8.64 17.10
N GLY A 38 -7.30 -9.16 17.76
CA GLY A 38 -8.53 -9.71 17.19
C GLY A 38 -9.50 -8.75 16.48
N GLU A 39 -9.02 -7.64 15.92
CA GLU A 39 -9.78 -6.80 14.98
C GLU A 39 -9.48 -7.24 13.54
N PRO A 40 -10.52 -7.55 12.72
CA PRO A 40 -10.31 -7.95 11.34
C PRO A 40 -9.80 -6.75 10.51
N LEU A 41 -8.50 -6.75 10.24
CA LEU A 41 -7.88 -5.80 9.33
C LEU A 41 -7.95 -6.33 7.89
N PHE A 42 -8.30 -5.45 6.96
CA PHE A 42 -8.23 -5.70 5.54
C PHE A 42 -7.58 -4.51 4.82
N LEU A 43 -6.44 -4.73 4.18
CA LEU A 43 -6.00 -3.85 3.09
C LEU A 43 -6.56 -4.38 1.78
N TYR A 44 -7.32 -3.54 1.09
CA TYR A 44 -7.86 -3.93 -0.20
C TYR A 44 -6.79 -3.86 -1.29
N ARG A 45 -6.94 -4.66 -2.35
CA ARG A 45 -6.17 -4.44 -3.58
C ARG A 45 -6.33 -2.99 -4.03
N GLY A 46 -5.23 -2.26 -4.16
CA GLY A 46 -5.24 -0.85 -4.50
C GLY A 46 -5.46 0.11 -3.33
N HIS A 47 -5.43 -0.36 -2.07
CA HIS A 47 -5.53 0.51 -0.88
C HIS A 47 -4.53 1.67 -0.98
N PRO A 48 -4.96 2.94 -0.84
CA PRO A 48 -4.07 4.07 -0.97
C PRO A 48 -3.25 4.29 0.31
N GLY A 49 -2.00 4.68 0.15
CA GLY A 49 -1.10 5.03 1.25
C GLY A 49 -0.05 6.05 0.85
N ARG A 50 0.72 6.51 1.83
CA ARG A 50 1.81 7.48 1.65
C ARG A 50 3.08 6.97 2.31
N ILE A 51 4.20 7.00 1.60
CA ILE A 51 5.50 6.58 2.15
C ILE A 51 5.92 7.56 3.26
N THR A 52 6.26 7.02 4.43
CA THR A 52 6.75 7.78 5.59
C THR A 52 8.22 7.50 5.91
N ASP A 53 8.71 6.30 5.57
CA ASP A 53 10.13 5.94 5.64
C ASP A 53 10.52 5.13 4.39
N PRO A 54 11.42 5.65 3.52
CA PRO A 54 11.86 4.96 2.32
C PRO A 54 13.05 4.01 2.55
N ASN A 55 13.29 3.56 3.78
CA ASN A 55 14.37 2.63 4.08
C ASN A 55 14.28 1.39 3.20
N LEU A 56 15.32 1.15 2.38
CA LEU A 56 15.34 0.06 1.39
C LEU A 56 15.19 -1.32 2.02
N MET A 57 15.54 -1.48 3.30
CA MET A 57 15.30 -2.72 4.01
C MET A 57 13.82 -2.90 4.37
N HIS A 58 13.13 -1.81 4.73
CA HIS A 58 11.75 -1.79 5.20
C HIS A 58 11.09 -0.45 4.86
N ILE A 59 10.35 -0.38 3.75
CA ILE A 59 9.59 0.82 3.39
C ILE A 59 8.34 0.89 4.26
N LEU A 60 8.14 2.02 4.95
CA LEU A 60 6.96 2.27 5.77
C LEU A 60 5.94 3.11 5.00
N VAL A 61 4.66 2.73 5.12
CA VAL A 61 3.54 3.37 4.43
C VAL A 61 2.42 3.61 5.41
N GLU A 62 2.03 4.87 5.56
CA GLU A 62 0.80 5.23 6.24
C GLU A 62 -0.39 4.96 5.31
N TRP A 63 -1.25 4.03 5.68
CA TRP A 63 -2.41 3.60 4.88
C TRP A 63 -3.66 4.39 5.24
N ALA A 64 -4.45 4.77 4.23
CA ALA A 64 -5.69 5.50 4.46
C ALA A 64 -6.67 4.69 5.31
N GLY A 65 -7.24 5.33 6.35
CA GLY A 65 -8.11 4.69 7.34
C GLY A 65 -7.36 3.97 8.47
N PHE A 66 -6.04 3.95 8.45
CA PHE A 66 -5.18 3.33 9.47
C PHE A 66 -4.06 4.28 9.96
N GLU A 67 -4.19 5.58 9.71
CA GLU A 67 -3.14 6.59 9.94
C GLU A 67 -2.67 6.64 11.41
N ASN A 68 -3.58 6.40 12.35
CA ASN A 68 -3.29 6.38 13.78
C ASN A 68 -3.01 4.98 14.34
N SER A 69 -2.75 4.02 13.47
CA SER A 69 -2.51 2.65 13.90
C SER A 69 -1.07 2.23 13.70
N ASP A 70 -0.62 1.34 14.58
CA ASP A 70 0.66 0.63 14.48
C ASP A 70 0.76 -0.20 13.18
N TRP A 71 -0.35 -0.37 12.44
CA TRP A 71 -0.45 -1.04 11.13
C TRP A 71 0.34 -0.37 10.00
N SER A 72 0.57 0.95 10.08
CA SER A 72 1.41 1.70 9.11
C SER A 72 2.82 1.14 8.98
N LEU A 73 3.22 0.29 9.95
CA LEU A 73 4.51 -0.34 10.06
C LEU A 73 4.55 -1.79 9.54
N ALA A 74 3.39 -2.39 9.26
CA ALA A 74 3.26 -3.85 9.13
C ALA A 74 3.58 -4.41 7.73
N PHE A 75 3.70 -3.55 6.72
CA PHE A 75 4.09 -3.96 5.38
C PHE A 75 5.56 -3.63 5.12
N GLY A 76 6.45 -4.53 5.55
CA GLY A 76 7.85 -4.48 5.13
C GLY A 76 7.96 -4.80 3.64
N PHE A 77 7.85 -3.79 2.77
CA PHE A 77 8.25 -3.97 1.39
C PHE A 77 9.78 -3.87 1.34
N THR A 78 10.44 -5.00 1.12
CA THR A 78 11.89 -4.99 0.90
C THR A 78 12.16 -4.41 -0.48
N ALA A 79 12.83 -3.26 -0.55
CA ALA A 79 13.40 -2.81 -1.80
C ALA A 79 14.56 -3.74 -2.11
N SER A 80 14.52 -4.45 -3.24
CA SER A 80 15.66 -5.27 -3.61
C SER A 80 16.74 -4.36 -4.22
N ALA A 81 18.01 -4.67 -3.93
CA ALA A 81 19.15 -4.05 -4.63
C ALA A 81 19.14 -4.29 -6.15
N LYS A 82 18.22 -5.10 -6.67
CA LYS A 82 18.05 -5.47 -8.09
C LYS A 82 16.75 -4.93 -8.71
N GLY A 83 15.97 -4.11 -8.00
CA GLY A 83 14.68 -3.61 -8.49
C GLY A 83 13.49 -3.98 -7.60
N PRO A 84 12.26 -3.74 -8.07
CA PRO A 84 11.25 -2.93 -7.40
C PRO A 84 10.53 -3.61 -6.22
N CYS A 85 9.94 -2.80 -5.33
CA CYS A 85 9.01 -3.28 -4.30
C CYS A 85 7.73 -3.78 -5.00
N SER A 86 7.65 -5.09 -5.20
CA SER A 86 6.53 -5.74 -5.91
C SER A 86 5.15 -5.47 -5.29
N GLY A 87 5.11 -5.06 -4.03
CA GLY A 87 3.89 -4.78 -3.30
C GLY A 87 3.39 -3.34 -3.33
N LEU A 88 4.10 -2.41 -3.99
CA LEU A 88 3.69 -1.01 -4.13
C LEU A 88 3.60 -0.58 -5.60
N MET A 89 2.67 0.32 -5.87
CA MET A 89 2.48 0.99 -7.16
C MET A 89 2.40 2.50 -6.92
N ALA A 90 3.10 3.32 -7.71
CA ALA A 90 2.95 4.77 -7.66
C ALA A 90 1.57 5.17 -8.16
N ILE A 91 0.92 6.11 -7.47
CA ILE A 91 -0.33 6.74 -7.92
C ILE A 91 -0.18 8.26 -7.85
N THR A 92 -1.03 8.98 -8.59
CA THR A 92 -1.09 10.45 -8.48
C THR A 92 -1.79 10.87 -7.18
N GLU A 93 -1.60 12.14 -6.77
CA GLU A 93 -2.33 12.73 -5.64
C GLU A 93 -3.86 12.70 -5.88
N ASP A 94 -4.33 13.00 -7.09
CA ASP A 94 -5.77 12.93 -7.44
C ASP A 94 -6.35 11.52 -7.23
N GLU A 95 -5.58 10.49 -7.61
CA GLU A 95 -5.98 9.09 -7.45
C GLU A 95 -5.94 8.66 -5.99
N TYR A 96 -4.94 9.11 -5.24
CA TYR A 96 -4.85 8.93 -3.79
C TYR A 96 -6.08 9.52 -3.10
N ASP A 97 -6.43 10.78 -3.39
CA ASP A 97 -7.58 11.48 -2.83
C ASP A 97 -8.91 10.78 -3.18
N ARG A 98 -9.06 10.32 -4.42
CA ARG A 98 -10.24 9.56 -4.85
C ARG A 98 -10.40 8.30 -4.02
N ARG A 99 -9.34 7.50 -3.89
CA ARG A 99 -9.37 6.23 -3.14
C ARG A 99 -9.54 6.46 -1.64
N CYS A 100 -8.95 7.50 -1.06
CA CYS A 100 -9.17 7.86 0.35
C CYS A 100 -10.65 8.15 0.63
N LYS A 101 -11.34 8.87 -0.27
CA LYS A 101 -12.79 9.12 -0.17
C LYS A 101 -13.61 7.83 -0.29
N GLU A 102 -13.16 6.87 -1.08
CA GLU A 102 -13.81 5.55 -1.19
C GLU A 102 -13.69 4.77 0.11
N ILE A 103 -12.49 4.70 0.68
CA ILE A 103 -12.24 4.06 1.99
C ILE A 103 -13.07 4.72 3.09
N ALA A 104 -13.07 6.05 3.17
CA ALA A 104 -13.86 6.79 4.15
C ALA A 104 -15.39 6.55 4.00
N ALA A 105 -15.84 6.20 2.79
CA ALA A 105 -17.23 5.82 2.52
C ALA A 105 -17.52 4.31 2.70
N GLY A 106 -16.57 3.53 3.21
CA GLY A 106 -16.68 2.08 3.40
C GLY A 106 -16.66 1.27 2.09
N LYS A 107 -16.14 1.85 1.00
CA LYS A 107 -16.04 1.20 -0.31
C LYS A 107 -14.65 0.60 -0.52
N ARG A 108 -14.57 -0.46 -1.32
CA ARG A 108 -13.29 -1.03 -1.76
C ARG A 108 -12.72 -0.16 -2.90
N PRO A 109 -11.45 0.25 -2.84
CA PRO A 109 -10.78 0.93 -3.92
C PRO A 109 -10.59 -0.05 -5.09
N THR A 110 -10.80 0.42 -6.31
CA THR A 110 -10.57 -0.36 -7.52
C THR A 110 -9.23 0.01 -8.15
N LEU A 111 -8.50 -0.97 -8.66
CA LEU A 111 -7.44 -0.68 -9.63
C LEU A 111 -8.09 -0.13 -10.89
N GLY A 112 -7.80 1.13 -11.20
CA GLY A 112 -8.13 1.74 -12.49
C GLY A 112 -7.33 1.14 -13.64
#